data_AF-A0A7S0TXD6-F1
#
_entry.id   AF-A0A7S0TXD6-F1
#
_cell.length_a   1.000
_cell.length_b   1.000
_cell.length_c   1.000
_cell.angle_alpha   90.00
_cell.angle_beta   90.00
_cell.angle_gamma   90.00
#
_symmetry.space_group_name_H-M   'P 1'
#
loop_
_entity.id
_entity.type
_entity.pdbx_description
1 polymer ?
#
loop_
_entity_poly.entity_id
_entity_poly.type
_entity_poly.pdbx_seq_one_letter_code
_entity_poly.pdbx_strand_id
1 'polypeptide(L)'
;QEMQSKRITELSSERDAQLAEVMRVKAEHAEAVEEKLQEKHRSQKLELDLHLADTERVRAKERCEASDKELEGVRSKLDAANSEKSEVQSTLAAVEAEFKVYKEQNQREGSIQEQFEQFCKLQVESQAVQAAKSATEGDLMNERAVSQRLREENQTLLKKLQMAELSRRKLHNEIQELKGNVRTFLRLRPKTARGEEAGGECPITVDPEDGIALCSVGESSNQFKFDHAFGEDTRQEDVFEEVRDFVQSALDGYSVSLLAYGQTGAGKTHTMIGGPDDHRGL
;
A
#
# COMPACT_ATOMS: atom_id res chain seq x y z
N GLN A 1 125.34 70.50 116.29
CA GLN A 1 124.94 70.50 114.86
C GLN A 1 124.06 69.28 114.49
N GLU A 2 123.38 68.60 115.43
CA GLU A 2 122.46 67.48 115.11
C GLU A 2 120.98 67.89 114.95
N MET A 3 120.62 69.14 115.26
CA MET A 3 119.22 69.58 115.27
C MET A 3 118.66 69.99 113.89
N GLN A 4 119.52 70.16 112.88
CA GLN A 4 119.09 70.60 111.53
C GLN A 4 118.77 69.45 110.57
N SER A 5 119.27 68.24 110.80
CA SER A 5 119.02 67.08 109.92
C SER A 5 117.59 66.52 110.07
N LYS A 6 117.02 66.53 111.29
CA LYS A 6 115.66 66.00 111.54
C LYS A 6 114.54 66.82 110.89
N ARG A 7 114.77 68.12 110.68
CA ARG A 7 113.73 69.03 110.16
C ARG A 7 113.60 69.03 108.63
N ILE A 8 114.63 68.54 107.92
CA ILE A 8 114.61 68.40 106.45
C ILE A 8 113.90 67.09 106.04
N THR A 9 114.03 66.02 106.83
CA THR A 9 113.34 64.74 106.56
C THR A 9 111.83 64.81 106.73
N GLU A 10 111.31 65.59 107.69
CA GLU A 10 109.86 65.72 107.89
C GLU A 10 109.17 66.49 106.76
N LEU A 11 109.80 67.57 106.25
CA LEU A 11 109.25 68.36 105.15
C LEU A 11 109.27 67.62 103.79
N SER A 12 110.21 66.69 103.57
CA SER A 12 110.20 65.84 102.37
C SER A 12 109.06 64.82 102.41
N SER A 13 108.78 64.26 103.58
CA SER A 13 107.71 63.29 103.79
C SER A 13 106.32 63.89 103.55
N GLU A 14 106.08 65.14 104.00
CA GLU A 14 104.81 65.83 103.74
C GLU A 14 104.63 66.20 102.26
N ARG A 15 105.70 66.62 101.57
CA ARG A 15 105.64 66.95 100.14
C ARG A 15 105.33 65.72 99.30
N ASP A 16 105.94 64.58 99.59
CA ASP A 16 105.73 63.35 98.81
C ASP A 16 104.33 62.74 99.07
N ALA A 17 103.76 62.93 100.27
CA ALA A 17 102.37 62.56 100.57
C ALA A 17 101.34 63.42 99.81
N GLN A 18 101.57 64.75 99.68
CA GLN A 18 100.67 65.62 98.92
C GLN A 18 100.73 65.35 97.41
N LEU A 19 101.89 65.00 96.88
CA LEU A 19 102.05 64.68 95.45
C LEU A 19 101.33 63.38 95.07
N ALA A 20 101.30 62.39 95.96
CA ALA A 20 100.59 61.13 95.75
C ALA A 20 99.06 61.33 95.67
N GLU A 21 98.48 62.19 96.50
CA GLU A 21 97.02 62.43 96.50
C GLU A 21 96.57 63.20 95.25
N VAL A 22 97.37 64.17 94.76
CA VAL A 22 97.07 64.88 93.51
C VAL A 22 97.14 63.95 92.30
N MET A 23 98.07 62.99 92.29
CA MET A 23 98.15 61.99 91.22
C MET A 23 96.94 61.03 91.24
N ARG A 24 96.44 60.65 92.42
CA ARG A 24 95.24 59.81 92.57
C ARG A 24 93.99 60.49 92.03
N VAL A 25 93.74 61.74 92.42
CA VAL A 25 92.57 62.51 91.96
C VAL A 25 92.60 62.78 90.45
N LYS A 26 93.78 63.01 89.87
CA LYS A 26 93.91 63.16 88.41
C LYS A 26 93.63 61.88 87.64
N ALA A 27 94.04 60.72 88.15
CA ALA A 27 93.75 59.42 87.53
C ALA A 27 92.24 59.11 87.58
N GLU A 28 91.59 59.31 88.73
CA GLU A 28 90.15 59.11 88.89
C GLU A 28 89.33 60.07 87.99
N HIS A 29 89.78 61.31 87.80
CA HIS A 29 89.10 62.25 86.90
C HIS A 29 89.31 61.92 85.41
N ALA A 30 90.44 61.33 85.04
CA ALA A 30 90.71 60.90 83.67
C ALA A 30 89.81 59.71 83.26
N GLU A 31 89.66 58.70 84.14
CA GLU A 31 88.73 57.57 83.92
C GLU A 31 87.27 58.05 83.79
N ALA A 32 86.83 58.96 84.66
CA ALA A 32 85.46 59.47 84.63
C ALA A 32 85.12 60.28 83.35
N VAL A 33 86.12 60.94 82.74
CA VAL A 33 85.93 61.66 81.48
C VAL A 33 85.88 60.69 80.30
N GLU A 34 86.71 59.65 80.31
CA GLU A 34 86.76 58.64 79.25
C GLU A 34 85.47 57.79 79.22
N GLU A 35 84.93 57.44 80.38
CA GLU A 35 83.64 56.73 80.51
C GLU A 35 82.47 57.59 79.99
N LYS A 36 82.42 58.89 80.35
CA LYS A 36 81.42 59.82 79.81
C LYS A 36 81.53 60.03 78.31
N LEU A 37 82.75 60.02 77.75
CA LEU A 37 82.96 60.13 76.31
C LEU A 37 82.44 58.89 75.58
N GLN A 38 82.72 57.69 76.11
CA GLN A 38 82.23 56.42 75.57
C GLN A 38 80.70 56.32 75.66
N GLU A 39 80.11 56.75 76.77
CA GLU A 39 78.65 56.75 76.95
C GLU A 39 77.96 57.70 75.96
N LYS A 40 78.54 58.88 75.73
CA LYS A 40 78.08 59.83 74.70
C LYS A 40 78.19 59.26 73.28
N HIS A 41 79.30 58.61 72.94
CA HIS A 41 79.46 57.96 71.63
C HIS A 41 78.48 56.79 71.45
N ARG A 42 78.21 56.02 72.51
CA ARG A 42 77.21 54.94 72.49
C ARG A 42 75.80 55.47 72.28
N SER A 43 75.44 56.58 72.93
CA SER A 43 74.14 57.25 72.75
C SER A 43 73.97 57.80 71.34
N GLN A 44 74.98 58.47 70.77
CA GLN A 44 74.90 58.99 69.39
C GLN A 44 74.83 57.88 68.34
N LYS A 45 75.55 56.77 68.56
CA LYS A 45 75.47 55.60 67.68
C LYS A 45 74.07 54.99 67.70
N LEU A 46 73.47 54.86 68.89
CA LEU A 46 72.12 54.34 69.05
C LEU A 46 71.07 55.24 68.36
N GLU A 47 71.21 56.57 68.48
CA GLU A 47 70.33 57.53 67.77
C GLU A 47 70.44 57.42 66.25
N LEU A 48 71.66 57.25 65.72
CA LEU A 48 71.88 57.09 64.29
C LEU A 48 71.28 55.78 63.75
N ASP A 49 71.46 54.67 64.48
CA ASP A 49 70.88 53.37 64.13
C ASP A 49 69.34 53.41 64.16
N LEU A 50 68.75 54.14 65.12
CA LEU A 50 67.30 54.36 65.22
C LEU A 50 66.76 55.17 64.03
N HIS A 51 67.47 56.23 63.64
CA HIS A 51 67.13 57.03 62.47
C HIS A 51 67.22 56.22 61.17
N LEU A 52 68.26 55.40 61.00
CA LEU A 52 68.41 54.54 59.84
C LEU A 52 67.25 53.54 59.75
N ALA A 53 66.92 52.86 60.86
CA ALA A 53 65.79 51.94 60.91
C ALA A 53 64.44 52.62 60.60
N ASP A 54 64.22 53.85 61.07
CA ASP A 54 63.01 54.61 60.75
C ASP A 54 62.95 55.00 59.27
N THR A 55 64.07 55.42 58.66
CA THR A 55 64.10 55.73 57.23
C THR A 55 63.86 54.50 56.35
N GLU A 56 64.40 53.34 56.74
CA GLU A 56 64.16 52.07 56.04
C GLU A 56 62.70 51.63 56.18
N ARG A 57 62.11 51.81 57.36
CA ARG A 57 60.68 51.51 57.60
C ARG A 57 59.77 52.41 56.77
N VAL A 58 60.07 53.70 56.64
CA VAL A 58 59.31 54.63 55.79
C VAL A 58 59.41 54.21 54.31
N ARG A 59 60.62 53.91 53.81
CA ARG A 59 60.81 53.42 52.43
C ARG A 59 60.12 52.08 52.17
N ALA A 60 60.09 51.19 53.16
CA ALA A 60 59.36 49.93 53.06
C ALA A 60 57.84 50.16 53.00
N LYS A 61 57.30 51.08 53.82
CA LYS A 61 55.89 51.48 53.76
C LYS A 61 55.52 52.09 52.42
N GLU A 62 56.30 53.04 51.91
CA GLU A 62 56.06 53.66 50.60
C GLU A 62 56.07 52.64 49.46
N ARG A 63 56.98 51.65 49.50
CA ARG A 63 56.99 50.54 48.52
C ARG A 63 55.78 49.62 48.64
N CYS A 64 55.33 49.30 49.85
CA CYS A 64 54.10 48.54 50.05
C CYS A 64 52.89 49.33 49.54
N GLU A 65 52.77 50.61 49.88
CA GLU A 65 51.67 51.48 49.41
C GLU A 65 51.65 51.63 47.88
N ALA A 66 52.83 51.72 47.24
CA ALA A 66 52.93 51.74 45.78
C ALA A 66 52.46 50.40 45.17
N SER A 67 52.92 49.27 45.72
CA SER A 67 52.50 47.94 45.27
C SER A 67 51.02 47.68 45.50
N ASP A 68 50.45 48.19 46.60
CA ASP A 68 49.03 48.06 46.93
C ASP A 68 48.17 48.85 45.94
N LYS A 69 48.59 50.07 45.57
CA LYS A 69 47.92 50.85 44.51
C LYS A 69 47.97 50.16 43.14
N GLU A 70 49.09 49.53 42.80
CA GLU A 70 49.18 48.73 41.56
C GLU A 70 48.27 47.50 41.61
N LEU A 71 48.19 46.81 42.75
CA LEU A 71 47.30 45.67 42.96
C LEU A 71 45.81 46.07 42.90
N GLU A 72 45.43 47.22 43.45
CA GLU A 72 44.08 47.77 43.34
C GLU A 72 43.74 48.10 41.87
N GLY A 73 44.68 48.70 41.12
CA GLY A 73 44.50 48.98 39.71
C GLY A 73 44.32 47.72 38.86
N VAL A 74 45.09 46.66 39.15
CA VAL A 74 44.96 45.35 38.47
C VAL A 74 43.65 44.66 38.87
N ARG A 75 43.25 44.72 40.14
CA ARG A 75 41.96 44.18 40.61
C ARG A 75 40.78 44.85 39.90
N SER A 76 40.77 46.18 39.82
CA SER A 76 39.70 46.91 39.13
C SER A 76 39.60 46.52 37.65
N LYS A 77 40.73 46.33 36.95
CA LYS A 77 40.73 45.83 35.56
C LYS A 77 40.26 44.39 35.45
N LEU A 78 40.63 43.53 36.41
CA LEU A 78 40.19 42.14 36.46
C LEU A 78 38.68 42.05 36.70
N ASP A 79 38.15 42.88 37.59
CA ASP A 79 36.71 42.94 37.89
C ASP A 79 35.92 43.47 36.68
N ALA A 80 36.42 44.50 36.00
CA ALA A 80 35.83 45.00 34.75
C ALA A 80 35.81 43.91 33.66
N ALA A 81 36.94 43.21 33.45
CA ALA A 81 37.02 42.12 32.49
C ALA A 81 36.11 40.93 32.86
N ASN A 82 35.94 40.64 34.16
CA ASN A 82 35.01 39.61 34.63
C ASN A 82 33.54 40.00 34.42
N SER A 83 33.21 41.29 34.60
CA SER A 83 31.87 41.82 34.28
C SER A 83 31.57 41.68 32.79
N GLU A 84 32.48 42.14 31.93
CA GLU A 84 32.33 42.02 30.46
C GLU A 84 32.24 40.55 30.03
N LYS A 85 33.05 39.66 30.60
CA LYS A 85 32.99 38.22 30.31
C LYS A 85 31.64 37.61 30.70
N SER A 86 31.07 38.02 31.84
CA SER A 86 29.76 37.56 32.31
C SER A 86 28.64 38.01 31.36
N GLU A 87 28.68 39.25 30.90
CA GLU A 87 27.74 39.80 29.93
C GLU A 87 27.83 39.08 28.57
N VAL A 88 29.04 38.86 28.07
CA VAL A 88 29.27 38.10 26.83
C VAL A 88 28.82 36.64 26.97
N GLN A 89 29.03 36.00 28.13
CA GLN A 89 28.52 34.64 28.37
C GLN A 89 27.00 34.58 28.41
N SER A 90 26.35 35.59 28.99
CA SER A 90 24.88 35.67 29.02
C SER A 90 24.30 35.86 27.61
N THR A 91 24.89 36.74 26.80
CA THR A 91 24.45 36.97 25.42
C THR A 91 24.73 35.77 24.52
N LEU A 92 25.87 35.10 24.68
CA LEU A 92 26.16 33.86 23.94
C LEU A 92 25.14 32.76 24.26
N ALA A 93 24.83 32.56 25.55
CA ALA A 93 23.82 31.58 25.97
C ALA A 93 22.42 31.90 25.40
N ALA A 94 22.07 33.18 25.29
CA ALA A 94 20.81 33.61 24.67
C ALA A 94 20.77 33.27 23.16
N VAL A 95 21.83 33.59 22.42
CA VAL A 95 21.93 33.28 20.98
C VAL A 95 21.95 31.78 20.71
N GLU A 96 22.63 30.99 21.55
CA GLU A 96 22.63 29.52 21.45
C GLU A 96 21.22 28.93 21.66
N ALA A 97 20.44 29.49 22.59
CA ALA A 97 19.06 29.09 22.80
C ALA A 97 18.17 29.42 21.58
N GLU A 98 18.32 30.61 21.00
CA GLU A 98 17.60 31.00 19.77
C GLU A 98 17.96 30.11 18.58
N PHE A 99 19.25 29.79 18.41
CA PHE A 99 19.70 28.91 17.33
C PHE A 99 19.13 27.49 17.48
N LYS A 100 18.99 27.00 18.72
CA LYS A 100 18.35 25.70 18.98
C LYS A 100 16.88 25.70 18.55
N VAL A 101 16.14 26.76 18.88
CA VAL A 101 14.73 26.91 18.47
C VAL A 101 14.62 26.98 16.94
N TYR A 102 15.46 27.78 16.28
CA TYR A 102 15.45 27.91 14.83
C TYR A 102 15.77 26.58 14.13
N LYS A 103 16.73 25.81 14.66
CA LYS A 103 17.07 24.48 14.15
C LYS A 103 15.88 23.51 14.24
N GLU A 104 15.17 23.50 15.37
CA GLU A 104 13.95 22.69 15.52
C GLU A 104 12.83 23.14 14.57
N GLN A 105 12.70 24.45 14.33
CA GLN A 105 11.69 24.98 13.40
C GLN A 105 11.96 24.57 11.95
N ASN A 106 13.20 24.67 11.48
CA ASN A 106 13.58 24.19 10.14
C ASN A 106 13.35 22.68 9.96
N GLN A 107 13.57 21.89 11.02
CA GLN A 107 13.26 20.45 10.97
C GLN A 107 11.75 20.20 10.83
N ARG A 108 10.91 20.97 11.54
CA ARG A 108 9.45 20.87 11.40
C ARG A 108 8.97 21.27 10.00
N GLU A 109 9.53 22.33 9.42
CA GLU A 109 9.19 22.75 8.06
C GLU A 109 9.56 21.68 7.01
N GLY A 110 10.71 21.02 7.17
CA GLY A 110 11.09 19.89 6.31
C GLY A 110 10.09 18.74 6.38
N SER A 111 9.66 18.33 7.58
CA SER A 111 8.63 17.28 7.73
C SER A 111 7.27 17.67 7.13
N ILE A 112 6.89 18.94 7.21
CA ILE A 112 5.63 19.44 6.60
C ILE A 112 5.70 19.37 5.08
N GLN A 113 6.84 19.74 4.48
CA GLN A 113 7.03 19.63 3.03
C GLN A 113 6.94 18.18 2.54
N GLU A 114 7.57 17.24 3.24
CA GLU A 114 7.48 15.81 2.90
C GLU A 114 6.03 15.29 2.97
N GLN A 115 5.28 15.67 4.01
CA GLN A 115 3.86 15.30 4.12
C GLN A 115 3.01 15.93 3.03
N PHE A 116 3.27 17.19 2.67
CA PHE A 116 2.55 17.87 1.59
C PHE A 116 2.78 17.19 0.25
N GLU A 117 4.03 16.78 -0.04
CA GLU A 117 4.35 16.07 -1.28
C GLU A 117 3.65 14.69 -1.35
N GLN A 118 3.59 13.96 -0.23
CA GLN A 118 2.82 12.72 -0.13
C GLN A 118 1.32 12.95 -0.35
N PHE A 119 0.76 14.01 0.24
CA PHE A 119 -0.64 14.37 0.06
C PHE A 119 -0.96 14.68 -1.40
N CYS A 120 -0.11 15.45 -2.10
CA CYS A 120 -0.29 15.74 -3.52
C CYS A 120 -0.27 14.46 -4.37
N LYS A 121 0.63 13.52 -4.09
CA LYS A 121 0.69 12.21 -4.80
C LYS A 121 -0.60 11.42 -4.61
N LEU A 122 -1.04 11.26 -3.36
CA LEU A 122 -2.29 10.56 -3.02
C LEU A 122 -3.52 11.23 -3.65
N GLN A 123 -3.54 12.56 -3.74
CA GLN A 123 -4.65 13.29 -4.34
C GLN A 123 -4.79 13.02 -5.83
N VAL A 124 -3.66 12.96 -6.57
CA VAL A 124 -3.66 12.61 -8.00
C VAL A 124 -4.10 11.17 -8.22
N GLU A 125 -3.60 10.23 -7.42
CA GLU A 125 -4.02 8.83 -7.49
C GLU A 125 -5.52 8.66 -7.19
N SER A 126 -6.02 9.35 -6.16
CA SER A 126 -7.44 9.32 -5.81
C SER A 126 -8.32 9.85 -6.95
N GLN A 127 -7.92 10.95 -7.60
CA GLN A 127 -8.64 11.48 -8.76
C GLN A 127 -8.63 10.52 -9.95
N ALA A 128 -7.48 9.88 -10.24
CA ALA A 128 -7.38 8.90 -11.30
C ALA A 128 -8.27 7.68 -11.05
N VAL A 129 -8.28 7.16 -9.82
CA VAL A 129 -9.16 6.05 -9.41
C VAL A 129 -10.63 6.43 -9.53
N GLN A 130 -10.99 7.66 -9.14
CA GLN A 130 -12.38 8.12 -9.21
C GLN A 130 -12.86 8.28 -10.66
N ALA A 131 -12.01 8.76 -11.56
CA ALA A 131 -12.31 8.82 -12.99
C ALA A 131 -12.49 7.41 -13.58
N ALA A 132 -11.57 6.48 -13.30
CA ALA A 132 -11.67 5.10 -13.75
C ALA A 132 -12.93 4.39 -13.21
N LYS A 133 -13.29 4.65 -11.95
CA LYS A 133 -14.53 4.16 -11.34
C LYS A 133 -15.77 4.66 -12.10
N SER A 134 -15.84 5.95 -12.40
CA SER A 134 -17.00 6.50 -13.13
C SER A 134 -17.14 5.92 -14.55
N ALA A 135 -16.03 5.68 -15.24
CA ALA A 135 -16.04 5.05 -16.57
C ALA A 135 -16.55 3.60 -16.50
N THR A 136 -16.00 2.80 -15.59
CA THR A 136 -16.41 1.40 -15.39
C THR A 136 -17.86 1.24 -14.92
N GLU A 137 -18.36 2.16 -14.09
CA GLU A 137 -19.78 2.21 -13.72
C GLU A 137 -20.68 2.48 -14.93
N GLY A 138 -20.25 3.37 -15.84
CA GLY A 138 -20.95 3.65 -17.10
C GLY A 138 -21.01 2.41 -18.02
N ASP A 139 -19.88 1.74 -18.21
CA ASP A 139 -19.80 0.52 -19.03
C ASP A 139 -20.69 -0.60 -18.45
N LEU A 140 -20.66 -0.79 -17.13
CA LEU A 140 -21.51 -1.78 -16.45
C LEU A 140 -23.00 -1.45 -16.57
N MET A 141 -23.39 -0.17 -16.53
CA MET A 141 -24.78 0.24 -16.76
C MET A 141 -25.23 -0.06 -18.19
N ASN A 142 -24.37 0.20 -19.17
CA ASN A 142 -24.64 -0.12 -20.58
C ASN A 142 -24.79 -1.62 -20.79
N GLU A 143 -23.88 -2.43 -20.25
CA GLU A 143 -23.94 -3.89 -20.36
C GLU A 143 -25.18 -4.49 -19.66
N ARG A 144 -25.56 -3.92 -18.50
CA ARG A 144 -26.82 -4.29 -17.82
C ARG A 144 -28.05 -3.95 -18.66
N ALA A 145 -28.08 -2.77 -19.28
CA ALA A 145 -29.19 -2.36 -20.14
C ALA A 145 -29.32 -3.26 -21.37
N VAL A 146 -28.19 -3.61 -22.00
CA VAL A 146 -28.16 -4.57 -23.12
C VAL A 146 -28.65 -5.94 -22.66
N SER A 147 -28.10 -6.47 -21.56
CA SER A 147 -28.52 -7.76 -21.00
C SER A 147 -30.00 -7.82 -20.66
N GLN A 148 -30.58 -6.71 -20.18
CA GLN A 148 -32.00 -6.63 -19.90
C GLN A 148 -32.84 -6.68 -21.19
N ARG A 149 -32.47 -5.89 -22.21
CA ARG A 149 -33.15 -5.92 -23.51
C ARG A 149 -33.14 -7.31 -24.14
N LEU A 150 -31.98 -7.98 -24.14
CA LEU A 150 -31.86 -9.34 -24.66
C LEU A 150 -32.75 -10.32 -23.89
N ARG A 151 -32.89 -10.18 -22.56
CA ARG A 151 -33.79 -11.03 -21.77
C ARG A 151 -35.25 -10.81 -22.14
N GLU A 152 -35.68 -9.55 -22.28
CA GLU A 152 -37.05 -9.20 -22.66
C GLU A 152 -37.39 -9.70 -24.07
N GLU A 153 -36.44 -9.57 -25.01
CA GLU A 153 -36.58 -10.11 -26.37
C GLU A 153 -36.67 -11.64 -26.36
N ASN A 154 -35.78 -12.32 -25.65
CA ASN A 154 -35.83 -13.78 -25.52
C ASN A 154 -37.15 -14.25 -24.90
N GLN A 155 -37.66 -13.58 -23.86
CA GLN A 155 -38.97 -13.90 -23.31
C GLN A 155 -40.10 -13.73 -24.32
N THR A 156 -40.01 -12.68 -25.14
CA THR A 156 -41.00 -12.42 -26.20
C THR A 156 -40.92 -13.49 -27.29
N LEU A 157 -39.72 -13.89 -27.72
CA LEU A 157 -39.50 -14.94 -28.71
C LEU A 157 -39.98 -16.30 -28.21
N LEU A 158 -39.73 -16.64 -26.95
CA LEU A 158 -40.23 -17.88 -26.35
C LEU A 158 -41.77 -17.92 -26.34
N LYS A 159 -42.42 -16.80 -25.99
CA LYS A 159 -43.90 -16.70 -26.05
C LYS A 159 -44.40 -16.85 -27.49
N LYS A 160 -43.76 -16.20 -28.46
CA LYS A 160 -44.12 -16.34 -29.88
C LYS A 160 -43.96 -17.77 -30.37
N LEU A 161 -42.85 -18.43 -30.02
CA LEU A 161 -42.60 -19.83 -30.36
C LEU A 161 -43.69 -20.73 -29.76
N GLN A 162 -44.04 -20.53 -28.49
CA GLN A 162 -45.11 -21.31 -27.85
C GLN A 162 -46.46 -21.10 -28.54
N MET A 163 -46.82 -19.87 -28.90
CA MET A 163 -48.07 -19.58 -29.61
C MET A 163 -48.08 -20.15 -31.03
N ALA A 164 -46.93 -20.12 -31.71
CA ALA A 164 -46.76 -20.73 -33.03
C ALA A 164 -46.90 -22.26 -32.96
N GLU A 165 -46.29 -22.92 -31.99
CA GLU A 165 -46.44 -24.37 -31.78
C GLU A 165 -47.89 -24.76 -31.48
N LEU A 166 -48.58 -24.02 -30.60
CA LEU A 166 -49.99 -24.26 -30.32
C LEU A 166 -50.86 -24.10 -31.57
N SER A 167 -50.55 -23.10 -32.40
CA SER A 167 -51.26 -22.87 -33.66
C SER A 167 -50.97 -23.97 -34.66
N ARG A 168 -49.71 -24.41 -34.79
CA ARG A 168 -49.30 -25.55 -35.64
C ARG A 168 -50.07 -26.81 -35.26
N ARG A 169 -50.14 -27.14 -33.97
CA ARG A 169 -50.90 -28.31 -33.48
C ARG A 169 -52.38 -28.25 -33.85
N LYS A 170 -53.01 -27.08 -33.65
CA LYS A 170 -54.43 -26.88 -33.99
C LYS A 170 -54.68 -27.03 -35.49
N LEU A 171 -53.89 -26.33 -36.31
CA LEU A 171 -54.04 -26.37 -37.76
C LEU A 171 -53.73 -27.76 -38.33
N HIS A 172 -52.70 -28.42 -37.80
CA HIS A 172 -52.38 -29.79 -38.18
C HIS A 172 -53.57 -30.72 -37.92
N ASN A 173 -54.16 -30.66 -36.72
CA ASN A 173 -55.34 -31.47 -36.39
C ASN A 173 -56.54 -31.14 -37.29
N GLU A 174 -56.81 -29.86 -37.55
CA GLU A 174 -57.90 -29.45 -38.46
C GLU A 174 -57.70 -29.98 -39.88
N ILE A 175 -56.47 -29.91 -40.42
CA ILE A 175 -56.14 -30.50 -41.71
C ILE A 175 -56.35 -32.02 -41.69
N GLN A 176 -55.95 -32.71 -40.62
CA GLN A 176 -56.14 -34.15 -40.52
C GLN A 176 -57.63 -34.53 -40.45
N GLU A 177 -58.45 -33.75 -39.72
CA GLU A 177 -59.90 -33.94 -39.64
C GLU A 177 -60.59 -33.70 -40.99
N LEU A 178 -60.19 -32.64 -41.73
CA LEU A 178 -60.73 -32.33 -43.05
C LEU A 178 -60.38 -33.39 -44.09
N LYS A 179 -59.16 -33.92 -44.05
CA LYS A 179 -58.73 -35.07 -44.87
C LYS A 179 -59.37 -36.39 -44.42
N GLY A 180 -60.07 -36.42 -43.28
CA GLY A 180 -60.69 -37.61 -42.71
C GLY A 180 -59.80 -38.36 -41.71
N ASN A 181 -60.44 -38.81 -40.62
CA ASN A 181 -59.80 -39.54 -39.51
C ASN A 181 -59.47 -41.00 -39.84
N VAL A 182 -60.09 -41.55 -40.89
CA VAL A 182 -59.82 -42.89 -41.40
C VAL A 182 -59.42 -42.74 -42.85
N ARG A 183 -58.22 -43.22 -43.18
CA ARG A 183 -57.70 -43.22 -44.55
C ARG A 183 -57.32 -44.63 -44.97
N THR A 184 -57.53 -44.89 -46.25
CA THR A 184 -57.31 -46.15 -46.90
C THR A 184 -56.34 -45.94 -48.05
N PHE A 185 -55.20 -46.61 -47.96
CA PHE A 185 -54.15 -46.54 -48.97
C PHE A 185 -54.01 -47.89 -49.67
N LEU A 186 -53.97 -47.87 -51.00
CA LEU A 186 -53.59 -49.05 -51.77
C LEU A 186 -52.10 -48.98 -52.07
N ARG A 187 -51.39 -50.10 -51.92
CA ARG A 187 -50.00 -50.22 -52.36
C ARG A 187 -49.81 -51.50 -53.16
N LEU A 188 -49.40 -51.34 -54.42
CA LEU A 188 -48.92 -52.46 -55.22
C LEU A 188 -47.45 -52.72 -54.91
N ARG A 189 -47.10 -53.99 -54.72
CA ARG A 189 -45.70 -54.39 -54.57
C ARG A 189 -45.04 -54.49 -55.95
N PRO A 190 -43.74 -54.16 -56.09
CA PRO A 190 -43.00 -54.48 -57.29
C PRO A 190 -43.05 -55.99 -57.60
N LYS A 191 -42.99 -56.33 -58.89
CA LYS A 191 -42.84 -57.72 -59.32
C LYS A 191 -41.49 -58.25 -58.84
N THR A 192 -41.54 -59.38 -58.14
CA THR A 192 -40.35 -60.14 -57.74
C THR A 192 -39.92 -61.04 -58.90
N ALA A 193 -38.63 -61.35 -59.06
CA ALA A 193 -38.11 -62.23 -60.12
C ALA A 193 -38.90 -63.55 -60.28
N ARG A 194 -39.33 -64.16 -59.17
CA ARG A 194 -40.18 -65.37 -59.16
C ARG A 194 -41.57 -65.18 -59.78
N GLY A 195 -42.09 -63.96 -59.76
CA GLY A 195 -43.37 -63.56 -60.36
C GLY A 195 -43.25 -63.15 -61.83
N GLU A 196 -42.08 -62.67 -62.25
CA GLU A 196 -41.78 -62.40 -63.66
C GLU A 196 -41.65 -63.70 -64.46
N GLU A 197 -41.03 -64.73 -63.90
CA GLU A 197 -40.94 -66.07 -64.49
C GLU A 197 -42.32 -66.75 -64.67
N ALA A 198 -43.33 -66.33 -63.90
CA ALA A 198 -44.69 -66.83 -63.99
C ALA A 198 -45.52 -66.15 -65.12
N GLY A 199 -44.95 -65.17 -65.83
CA GLY A 199 -45.50 -64.63 -67.08
C GLY A 199 -46.85 -63.91 -66.98
N GLY A 200 -47.32 -63.57 -65.78
CA GLY A 200 -48.59 -62.88 -65.58
C GLY A 200 -48.45 -61.36 -65.70
N GLU A 201 -49.19 -60.73 -66.62
CA GLU A 201 -49.44 -59.29 -66.56
C GLU A 201 -50.21 -58.96 -65.27
N CYS A 202 -49.88 -57.83 -64.63
CA CYS A 202 -50.63 -57.40 -63.46
C CYS A 202 -51.98 -56.87 -63.93
N PRO A 203 -53.12 -57.46 -63.50
CA PRO A 203 -54.45 -57.04 -63.94
C PRO A 203 -54.87 -55.70 -63.35
N ILE A 204 -54.03 -55.08 -62.52
CA ILE A 204 -54.33 -53.85 -61.78
C ILE A 204 -53.56 -52.70 -62.39
N THR A 205 -54.28 -51.67 -62.84
CA THR A 205 -53.73 -50.37 -63.23
C THR A 205 -54.09 -49.35 -62.16
N VAL A 206 -53.12 -48.56 -61.73
CA VAL A 206 -53.31 -47.54 -60.70
C VAL A 206 -53.19 -46.17 -61.33
N ASP A 207 -54.13 -45.30 -60.98
CA ASP A 207 -54.05 -43.87 -61.20
C ASP A 207 -53.71 -43.18 -59.86
N PRO A 208 -52.45 -42.75 -59.66
CA PRO A 208 -52.02 -42.17 -58.40
C PRO A 208 -52.65 -40.80 -58.10
N GLU A 209 -53.04 -40.03 -59.12
CA GLU A 209 -53.56 -38.67 -58.93
C GLU A 209 -54.97 -38.70 -58.34
N ASP A 210 -55.81 -39.62 -58.80
CA ASP A 210 -57.20 -39.77 -58.35
C ASP A 210 -57.38 -40.83 -57.26
N GLY A 211 -56.32 -41.57 -56.89
CA GLY A 211 -56.37 -42.65 -55.91
C GLY A 211 -57.22 -43.84 -56.39
N ILE A 212 -57.30 -44.05 -57.71
CA ILE A 212 -58.16 -45.04 -58.34
C ILE A 212 -57.33 -46.26 -58.74
N ALA A 213 -57.86 -47.45 -58.44
CA ALA A 213 -57.30 -48.71 -58.91
C ALA A 213 -58.32 -49.47 -59.76
N LEU A 214 -57.95 -49.77 -61.00
CA LEU A 214 -58.75 -50.54 -61.93
C LEU A 214 -58.22 -51.97 -61.99
N CYS A 215 -59.06 -52.94 -61.63
CA CYS A 215 -58.74 -54.36 -61.73
C CYS A 215 -59.51 -54.98 -62.91
N SER A 216 -58.78 -55.37 -63.95
CA SER A 216 -59.35 -55.96 -65.17
C SER A 216 -59.01 -57.45 -65.22
N VAL A 217 -60.03 -58.29 -65.00
CA VAL A 217 -59.89 -59.75 -65.05
C VAL A 217 -60.86 -60.26 -66.12
N GLY A 218 -60.31 -60.69 -67.27
CA GLY A 218 -61.11 -61.10 -68.43
C GLY A 218 -61.90 -59.93 -69.04
N GLU A 219 -63.19 -60.13 -69.30
CA GLU A 219 -64.09 -59.10 -69.87
C GLU A 219 -64.69 -58.15 -68.81
N SER A 220 -64.39 -58.37 -67.53
CA SER A 220 -64.93 -57.58 -66.41
C SER A 220 -63.86 -56.68 -65.79
N SER A 221 -64.19 -55.39 -65.63
CA SER A 221 -63.34 -54.39 -64.98
C SER A 221 -64.03 -53.84 -63.73
N ASN A 222 -63.38 -53.94 -62.58
CA ASN A 222 -63.86 -53.36 -61.32
C ASN A 222 -62.98 -52.17 -60.93
N GLN A 223 -63.60 -51.06 -60.58
CA GLN A 223 -62.92 -49.85 -60.13
C GLN A 223 -63.04 -49.73 -58.60
N PHE A 224 -61.92 -49.48 -57.94
CA PHE A 224 -61.84 -49.23 -56.50
C PHE A 224 -61.26 -47.84 -56.26
N LYS A 225 -61.86 -47.09 -55.34
CA LYS A 225 -61.39 -45.76 -54.94
C LYS A 225 -60.79 -45.83 -53.54
N PHE A 226 -59.59 -45.31 -53.42
CA PHE A 226 -58.84 -45.17 -52.17
C PHE A 226 -58.50 -43.69 -51.95
N ASP A 227 -58.02 -43.34 -50.76
CA ASP A 227 -57.54 -41.98 -50.48
C ASP A 227 -56.24 -41.69 -51.25
N HIS A 228 -55.40 -42.70 -51.41
CA HIS A 228 -54.28 -42.68 -52.35
C HIS A 228 -53.89 -44.10 -52.78
N ALA A 229 -53.35 -44.23 -53.99
CA ALA A 229 -52.99 -45.52 -54.57
C ALA A 229 -51.56 -45.49 -55.11
N PHE A 230 -50.68 -46.27 -54.49
CA PHE A 230 -49.28 -46.40 -54.83
C PHE A 230 -49.07 -47.53 -55.85
N GLY A 231 -48.41 -47.20 -56.97
CA GLY A 231 -48.07 -48.13 -58.02
C GLY A 231 -46.89 -49.05 -57.66
N GLU A 232 -46.51 -49.92 -58.59
CA GLU A 232 -45.41 -50.88 -58.39
C GLU A 232 -44.05 -50.20 -58.23
N ASP A 233 -43.86 -49.02 -58.83
CA ASP A 233 -42.59 -48.28 -58.83
C ASP A 233 -42.42 -47.36 -57.60
N THR A 234 -43.43 -47.28 -56.72
CA THR A 234 -43.40 -46.37 -55.57
C THR A 234 -42.42 -46.83 -54.50
N ARG A 235 -41.55 -45.91 -54.04
CA ARG A 235 -40.53 -46.17 -53.03
C ARG A 235 -41.11 -46.08 -51.61
N GLN A 236 -40.39 -46.63 -50.64
CA GLN A 236 -40.78 -46.56 -49.22
C GLN A 236 -40.85 -45.11 -48.72
N GLU A 237 -39.94 -44.26 -49.19
CA GLU A 237 -39.87 -42.83 -48.83
C GLU A 237 -41.17 -42.10 -49.23
N ASP A 238 -41.64 -42.33 -50.45
CA ASP A 238 -42.88 -41.73 -50.96
C ASP A 238 -44.10 -42.18 -50.14
N VAL A 239 -44.14 -43.47 -49.74
CA VAL A 239 -45.21 -44.00 -48.88
C VAL A 239 -45.14 -43.38 -47.48
N PHE A 240 -43.94 -43.19 -46.93
CA PHE A 240 -43.76 -42.54 -45.64
C PHE A 240 -44.15 -41.06 -45.69
N GLU A 241 -43.94 -40.39 -46.82
CA GLU A 241 -44.24 -38.97 -46.95
C GLU A 241 -45.73 -38.66 -46.79
N GLU A 242 -46.61 -39.57 -47.23
CA GLU A 242 -48.05 -39.51 -46.98
C GLU A 242 -48.44 -39.88 -45.54
N VAL A 243 -47.63 -40.73 -44.90
CA VAL A 243 -47.89 -41.23 -43.54
C VAL A 243 -47.33 -40.33 -42.44
N ARG A 244 -46.34 -39.47 -42.75
CA ARG A 244 -45.62 -38.61 -41.79
C ARG A 244 -46.56 -37.71 -40.98
N ASP A 245 -47.66 -37.29 -41.60
CA ASP A 245 -48.71 -36.47 -40.99
C ASP A 245 -49.32 -37.15 -39.76
N PHE A 246 -49.49 -38.47 -39.81
CA PHE A 246 -50.01 -39.26 -38.70
C PHE A 246 -48.98 -39.39 -37.57
N VAL A 247 -47.70 -39.52 -37.90
CA VAL A 247 -46.61 -39.52 -36.90
C VAL A 247 -46.58 -38.20 -36.16
N GLN A 248 -46.73 -37.08 -36.88
CA GLN A 248 -46.82 -35.75 -36.28
C GLN A 248 -48.02 -35.62 -35.33
N SER A 249 -49.19 -36.18 -35.69
CA SER A 249 -50.36 -36.23 -34.80
C SER A 249 -50.09 -37.05 -33.53
N ALA A 250 -49.36 -38.16 -33.63
CA ALA A 250 -48.96 -38.95 -32.48
C ALA A 250 -48.04 -38.17 -31.52
N LEU A 251 -47.06 -37.43 -32.06
CA LEU A 251 -46.19 -36.53 -31.28
C LEU A 251 -46.96 -35.38 -30.63
N ASP A 252 -48.04 -34.93 -31.26
CA ASP A 252 -48.93 -33.90 -30.74
C ASP A 252 -49.93 -34.42 -29.69
N GLY A 253 -49.92 -35.73 -29.41
CA GLY A 253 -50.67 -36.37 -28.32
C GLY A 253 -51.93 -37.13 -28.75
N TYR A 254 -52.12 -37.36 -30.05
CA TYR A 254 -53.27 -38.11 -30.56
C TYR A 254 -52.97 -39.60 -30.70
N SER A 255 -53.99 -40.44 -30.50
CA SER A 255 -53.87 -41.88 -30.72
C SER A 255 -53.99 -42.21 -32.20
N VAL A 256 -52.95 -42.79 -32.76
CA VAL A 256 -52.87 -43.14 -34.18
C VAL A 256 -52.65 -44.64 -34.32
N SER A 257 -53.34 -45.27 -35.28
CA SER A 257 -53.18 -46.69 -35.61
C SER A 257 -53.00 -46.87 -37.10
N LEU A 258 -51.90 -47.53 -37.49
CA LEU A 258 -51.62 -47.90 -38.88
C LEU A 258 -51.76 -49.42 -39.00
N LEU A 259 -52.57 -49.84 -39.96
CA LEU A 259 -52.87 -51.25 -40.18
C LEU A 259 -52.50 -51.61 -41.62
N ALA A 260 -51.63 -52.61 -41.78
CA ALA A 260 -51.34 -53.19 -43.07
C ALA A 260 -52.21 -54.44 -43.30
N TYR A 261 -53.04 -54.41 -44.34
CA TYR A 261 -53.94 -55.52 -44.71
C TYR A 261 -53.57 -56.12 -46.07
N GLY A 262 -53.83 -57.41 -46.26
CA GLY A 262 -53.58 -58.13 -47.51
C GLY A 262 -53.23 -59.60 -47.31
N GLN A 263 -53.19 -60.38 -48.39
CA GLN A 263 -52.82 -61.80 -48.35
C GLN A 263 -51.35 -62.04 -47.95
N THR A 264 -50.98 -63.28 -47.64
CA THR A 264 -49.58 -63.67 -47.41
C THR A 264 -48.75 -63.40 -48.67
N GLY A 265 -47.58 -62.77 -48.50
CA GLY A 265 -46.73 -62.36 -49.63
C GLY A 265 -47.11 -61.04 -50.31
N ALA A 266 -48.17 -60.34 -49.86
CA ALA A 266 -48.59 -59.06 -50.43
C ALA A 266 -47.68 -57.87 -50.08
N GLY A 267 -46.72 -58.03 -49.16
CA GLY A 267 -45.79 -56.96 -48.77
C GLY A 267 -46.08 -56.25 -47.45
N LYS A 268 -47.04 -56.71 -46.62
CA LYS A 268 -47.37 -56.11 -45.31
C LYS A 268 -46.15 -55.85 -44.42
N THR A 269 -45.33 -56.88 -44.19
CA THR A 269 -44.11 -56.80 -43.36
C THR A 269 -43.08 -55.87 -43.99
N HIS A 270 -42.94 -55.91 -45.32
CA HIS A 270 -42.04 -55.01 -46.04
C HIS A 270 -42.48 -53.54 -45.91
N THR A 271 -43.78 -53.25 -45.96
CA THR A 271 -44.30 -51.88 -45.74
C THR A 271 -44.06 -51.40 -44.31
N MET A 272 -44.37 -52.23 -43.30
CA MET A 272 -44.33 -51.78 -41.89
C MET A 272 -42.95 -51.83 -41.24
N ILE A 273 -42.10 -52.79 -41.62
CA ILE A 273 -40.80 -53.04 -40.97
C ILE A 273 -39.66 -52.80 -41.96
N GLY A 274 -39.88 -53.09 -43.24
CA GLY A 274 -38.85 -53.02 -44.27
C GLY A 274 -38.25 -54.38 -44.63
N GLY A 275 -37.21 -54.35 -45.45
CA GLY A 275 -36.41 -55.51 -45.85
C GLY A 275 -35.03 -55.53 -45.17
N PRO A 276 -34.30 -56.66 -45.20
CA PRO A 276 -32.86 -56.66 -44.95
C PRO A 276 -32.16 -55.83 -46.04
N ASP A 277 -31.10 -55.11 -45.65
CA ASP A 277 -30.30 -54.17 -46.48
C ASP A 277 -30.93 -52.78 -46.70
N ASP A 278 -30.82 -51.91 -45.69
CA ASP A 278 -31.08 -50.44 -45.70
C ASP A 278 -32.45 -49.96 -46.24
N HIS A 279 -33.34 -50.87 -46.61
CA HIS A 279 -34.71 -50.59 -47.02
C HIS A 279 -35.64 -50.58 -45.80
N ARG A 280 -35.56 -49.50 -45.01
CA ARG A 280 -36.45 -49.29 -43.85
C ARG A 280 -37.92 -49.22 -44.29
N GLY A 281 -38.80 -49.76 -43.46
CA GLY A 281 -40.25 -49.57 -43.57
C GLY A 281 -40.67 -48.17 -43.12
N LEU A 282 -41.98 -48.01 -42.93
CA LEU A 282 -42.60 -46.83 -42.33
C LEU A 282 -42.04 -46.46 -40.95
#